data_AF-A0A1Z8JVE0-F1
#
_entry.id   AF-A0A1Z8JVE0-F1
#
_cell.length_a   1.000
_cell.length_b   1.000
_cell.length_c   1.000
_cell.angle_alpha   90.00
_cell.angle_beta   90.00
_cell.angle_gamma   90.00
#
_symmetry.space_group_name_H-M   'P 1'
#
loop_
_entity.id
_entity.type
_entity.pdbx_description
1 polymer ?
#
loop_
_entity_poly.entity_id
_entity_poly.type
_entity_poly.pdbx_seq_one_letter_code
_entity_poly.pdbx_strand_id
1 'polypeptide(L)'
;MKKPNDFFDFSRMTKPNGLIDAQQRITFNLSYFQYNYIALACVLFMYSVVTNLGFFSFVVAEGALIYLIEKKFGHAEEIDLKVFQIHRNIWLTIILVINIPLFFFYCPLSTVVWVAILSAVIVGVHASMMDKPVEAAYSNAV
;
A
#
# COMPACT_ATOMS: atom_id res chain seq x y z
N MET A 1 -5.85 -8.45 -13.32
CA MET A 1 -6.19 -7.02 -13.50
C MET A 1 -7.11 -6.87 -14.69
N LYS A 2 -8.20 -6.09 -14.58
CA LYS A 2 -9.11 -5.80 -15.69
C LYS A 2 -8.50 -4.75 -16.60
N LYS A 3 -8.90 -4.75 -17.88
CA LYS A 3 -8.41 -3.80 -18.88
C LYS A 3 -8.68 -2.36 -18.41
N PRO A 4 -7.75 -1.40 -18.60
CA PRO A 4 -7.99 -0.01 -18.23
C PRO A 4 -9.27 0.57 -18.84
N ASN A 5 -9.60 0.19 -20.08
CA ASN A 5 -10.84 0.64 -20.73
C ASN A 5 -12.12 0.15 -20.04
N ASP A 6 -12.10 -1.01 -19.37
CA ASP A 6 -13.23 -1.53 -18.59
C ASP A 6 -13.28 -0.89 -17.20
N PHE A 7 -12.11 -0.56 -16.62
CA PHE A 7 -12.02 0.15 -15.35
C PHE A 7 -12.45 1.61 -15.47
N PHE A 8 -12.05 2.30 -16.53
CA PHE A 8 -12.38 3.71 -16.79
C PHE A 8 -13.55 3.86 -17.78
N ASP A 9 -14.48 2.91 -17.81
CA ASP A 9 -15.66 3.01 -18.66
C ASP A 9 -16.69 3.96 -18.06
N PHE A 10 -16.53 5.25 -18.36
CA PHE A 10 -17.44 6.30 -17.90
C PHE A 10 -18.87 6.14 -18.41
N SER A 11 -19.10 5.36 -19.48
CA SER A 11 -20.46 5.12 -19.99
C SER A 11 -21.31 4.27 -19.04
N ARG A 12 -20.66 3.48 -18.17
CA ARG A 12 -21.27 2.64 -17.15
C ARG A 12 -21.34 3.30 -15.78
N MET A 13 -20.82 4.52 -15.63
CA MET A 13 -20.90 5.24 -14.36
C MET A 13 -22.24 5.93 -14.26
N THR A 14 -23.11 5.42 -13.40
CA THR A 14 -24.43 5.97 -13.14
C THR A 14 -24.60 6.29 -11.66
N LYS A 15 -25.51 7.22 -11.35
CA LYS A 15 -25.84 7.53 -9.97
C LYS A 15 -26.62 6.33 -9.38
N PRO A 16 -26.19 5.75 -8.25
CA PRO A 16 -26.92 4.65 -7.64
C PRO A 16 -28.31 5.10 -7.18
N ASN A 17 -29.30 4.21 -7.32
CA ASN A 17 -30.70 4.48 -7.01
C ASN A 17 -31.01 4.52 -5.50
N GLY A 18 -29.99 4.32 -4.66
CA GLY A 18 -30.07 4.36 -3.20
C GLY A 18 -28.91 3.64 -2.55
N LEU A 19 -28.93 3.56 -1.21
CA LEU A 19 -27.86 2.93 -0.43
C LEU A 19 -27.76 1.41 -0.68
N ILE A 20 -28.89 0.72 -0.89
CA ILE A 20 -28.91 -0.72 -1.16
C ILE A 20 -28.25 -1.02 -2.52
N ASP A 21 -28.60 -0.26 -3.56
CA ASP A 21 -27.99 -0.39 -4.88
C ASP A 21 -26.48 -0.07 -4.82
N ALA A 22 -26.10 1.01 -4.15
CA ALA A 22 -24.69 1.35 -3.94
C ALA A 22 -23.91 0.22 -3.24
N GLN A 23 -24.46 -0.36 -2.16
CA GLN A 23 -23.83 -1.48 -1.46
C GLN A 23 -23.65 -2.69 -2.37
N GLN A 24 -24.67 -3.06 -3.14
CA GLN A 24 -24.60 -4.18 -4.08
C GLN A 24 -23.56 -3.97 -5.19
N ARG A 25 -23.44 -2.74 -5.69
CA ARG A 25 -22.41 -2.35 -6.66
C ARG A 25 -21.02 -2.43 -6.03
N ILE A 26 -20.83 -1.89 -4.83
CA ILE A 26 -19.55 -1.95 -4.10
C ILE A 26 -19.10 -3.40 -3.91
N THR A 27 -19.97 -4.27 -3.37
CA THR A 27 -19.62 -5.69 -3.11
C THR A 27 -19.21 -6.41 -4.38
N PHE A 28 -19.91 -6.18 -5.49
CA PHE A 28 -19.56 -6.79 -6.78
C PHE A 28 -18.25 -6.22 -7.35
N ASN A 29 -18.14 -4.89 -7.40
CA ASN A 29 -17.02 -4.20 -8.06
C ASN A 29 -15.71 -4.35 -7.28
N LEU A 30 -15.73 -4.46 -5.95
CA LEU A 30 -14.55 -4.76 -5.14
C LEU A 30 -13.87 -6.05 -5.59
N SER A 31 -14.66 -7.11 -5.82
CA SER A 31 -14.14 -8.39 -6.32
C SER A 31 -13.80 -8.32 -7.81
N TYR A 32 -14.63 -7.66 -8.61
CA TYR A 32 -14.43 -7.58 -10.06
C TYR A 32 -13.17 -6.77 -10.45
N PHE A 33 -12.88 -5.67 -9.75
CA PHE A 33 -11.75 -4.76 -10.01
C PHE A 33 -10.64 -4.80 -8.93
N GLN A 34 -10.58 -5.86 -8.11
CA GLN A 34 -9.65 -5.99 -6.98
C GLN A 34 -8.21 -5.55 -7.30
N TYR A 35 -7.62 -6.11 -8.37
CA TYR A 35 -6.23 -5.79 -8.75
C TYR A 35 -6.05 -4.33 -9.22
N ASN A 36 -7.07 -3.73 -9.85
CA ASN A 36 -7.03 -2.33 -10.26
C ASN A 36 -7.06 -1.42 -9.01
N TYR A 37 -7.85 -1.76 -8.00
CA TYR A 37 -7.90 -1.04 -6.73
C TYR A 37 -6.62 -1.19 -5.90
N ILE A 38 -6.01 -2.37 -5.89
CA ILE A 38 -4.67 -2.57 -5.28
C ILE A 38 -3.64 -1.69 -6.00
N ALA A 39 -3.63 -1.70 -7.33
CA ALA A 39 -2.71 -0.86 -8.11
C ALA A 39 -2.90 0.64 -7.81
N LEU A 40 -4.15 1.11 -7.71
CA LEU A 40 -4.47 2.48 -7.30
C LEU A 40 -3.90 2.82 -5.92
N ALA A 41 -4.12 1.95 -4.93
CA ALA A 41 -3.58 2.15 -3.58
C ALA A 41 -2.04 2.19 -3.57
N CYS A 42 -1.38 1.34 -4.36
CA CYS A 42 0.08 1.36 -4.52
C CYS A 42 0.57 2.67 -5.15
N VAL A 43 -0.12 3.18 -6.17
CA VAL A 43 0.22 4.48 -6.80
C VAL A 43 0.05 5.62 -5.81
N LEU A 44 -1.04 5.66 -5.04
CA LEU A 44 -1.25 6.65 -3.99
C LEU A 44 -0.17 6.57 -2.90
N PHE A 45 0.21 5.36 -2.51
CA PHE A 45 1.30 5.16 -1.54
C PHE A 45 2.64 5.69 -2.07
N MET A 46 3.02 5.34 -3.30
CA MET A 46 4.24 5.86 -3.94
C MET A 46 4.22 7.39 -4.04
N TYR A 47 3.07 7.96 -4.41
CA TYR A 47 2.87 9.41 -4.42
C TYR A 47 3.11 10.04 -3.04
N SER A 48 2.55 9.46 -1.97
CA SER A 48 2.75 9.94 -0.60
C SER A 48 4.21 9.84 -0.14
N VAL A 49 4.94 8.80 -0.57
CA VAL A 49 6.37 8.67 -0.30
C VAL A 49 7.15 9.79 -0.96
N VAL A 50 6.96 10.05 -2.26
CA VAL A 50 7.76 11.05 -2.99
C VAL A 50 7.43 12.49 -2.64
N THR A 51 6.20 12.77 -2.21
CA THR A 51 5.76 14.13 -1.86
C THR A 51 6.11 14.53 -0.43
N ASN A 52 6.28 13.58 0.47
CA ASN A 52 6.72 13.83 1.84
C ASN A 52 8.23 13.59 1.96
N LEU A 53 9.03 14.66 1.87
CA LEU A 53 10.50 14.57 1.94
C LEU A 53 11.02 13.89 3.22
N GLY A 54 10.33 14.04 4.35
CA GLY A 54 10.72 13.40 5.61
C GLY A 54 10.47 11.90 5.59
N PHE A 55 9.30 11.48 5.10
CA PHE A 55 9.02 10.05 4.95
C PHE A 55 9.89 9.41 3.86
N PHE A 56 10.15 10.13 2.77
CA PHE A 56 11.09 9.70 1.73
C PHE A 56 12.49 9.45 2.29
N SER A 57 13.05 10.43 3.01
CA SER A 57 14.39 10.30 3.59
C SER A 57 14.46 9.16 4.60
N PHE A 58 13.41 8.95 5.40
CA PHE A 58 13.29 7.82 6.30
C PHE A 58 13.33 6.47 5.56
N VAL A 59 12.52 6.30 4.50
CA VAL A 59 12.50 5.06 3.71
C VAL A 59 13.86 4.79 3.03
N VAL A 60 14.49 5.83 2.49
CA VAL A 60 15.83 5.71 1.87
C VAL A 60 16.89 5.36 2.91
N ALA A 61 16.86 5.99 4.08
CA ALA A 61 17.80 5.71 5.17
C ALA A 61 17.68 4.26 5.66
N GLU A 62 16.46 3.76 5.84
CA GLU A 62 16.21 2.37 6.23
C GLU A 62 16.69 1.37 5.17
N GLY A 63 16.42 1.64 3.89
CA GLY A 63 16.93 0.80 2.79
C GLY A 63 18.45 0.79 2.71
N ALA A 64 19.09 1.94 2.87
CA ALA A 64 20.55 2.06 2.91
C ALA A 64 21.14 1.31 4.12
N LEU A 65 20.49 1.38 5.27
CA LEU A 65 20.91 0.69 6.48
C LEU A 65 20.85 -0.83 6.33
N ILE A 66 19.74 -1.37 5.81
CA ILE A 66 19.60 -2.81 5.52
C ILE A 66 20.70 -3.26 4.56
N TYR A 67 20.92 -2.51 3.47
CA TYR A 67 21.98 -2.82 2.50
C TYR A 67 23.38 -2.79 3.12
N LEU A 68 23.66 -1.83 4.01
CA LEU A 68 24.94 -1.75 4.71
C LEU A 68 25.14 -2.92 5.68
N ILE A 69 24.09 -3.36 6.39
CA ILE A 69 24.15 -4.54 7.26
C ILE A 69 24.44 -5.78 6.43
N GLU A 70 23.69 -6.01 5.34
CA GLU A 70 23.92 -7.16 4.46
C GLU A 70 25.32 -7.14 3.86
N LYS A 71 25.83 -5.97 3.46
CA LYS A 71 27.19 -5.84 2.97
C LYS A 71 28.26 -6.12 4.03
N LYS A 72 28.00 -5.77 5.29
CA LYS A 72 28.98 -5.90 6.39
C LYS A 72 28.99 -7.29 7.03
N PHE A 73 27.81 -7.87 7.24
CA PHE A 73 27.66 -9.18 7.88
C PHE A 73 27.60 -10.32 6.86
N GLY A 74 27.15 -10.06 5.62
CA GLY A 74 26.86 -11.12 4.65
C GLY A 74 25.87 -12.13 5.23
N HIS A 75 26.24 -13.42 5.20
CA HIS A 75 25.52 -14.50 5.88
C HIS A 75 26.13 -14.89 7.24
N ALA A 76 27.17 -14.18 7.69
CA ALA A 76 27.81 -14.45 8.98
C ALA A 76 27.01 -13.81 10.13
N GLU A 77 26.87 -14.54 11.24
CA GLU A 77 26.17 -14.07 12.44
C GLU A 77 27.02 -13.09 13.27
N GLU A 78 28.33 -13.10 13.06
CA GLU A 78 29.31 -12.31 13.82
C GLU A 78 30.37 -11.72 12.90
N ILE A 79 30.87 -10.54 13.26
CA ILE A 79 32.07 -9.96 12.65
C ILE A 79 33.16 -9.95 13.71
N ASP A 80 34.25 -10.62 13.40
CA ASP A 80 35.48 -10.58 14.20
C ASP A 80 36.24 -9.29 13.89
N LEU A 81 35.98 -8.25 14.68
CA LEU A 81 36.91 -7.14 14.75
C LEU A 81 38.05 -7.64 15.61
N LYS A 82 39.31 -7.60 15.13
CA LYS A 82 40.55 -8.12 15.75
C LYS A 82 40.73 -8.00 17.29
N VAL A 83 39.89 -7.22 17.98
CA VAL A 83 39.89 -6.97 19.43
C VAL A 83 38.57 -7.44 20.11
N PHE A 84 37.45 -7.54 19.40
CA PHE A 84 36.13 -7.94 19.93
C PHE A 84 35.25 -8.63 18.87
N GLN A 85 34.57 -9.71 19.27
CA GLN A 85 33.48 -10.31 18.48
C GLN A 85 32.19 -9.50 18.69
N ILE A 86 31.59 -9.00 17.60
CA ILE A 86 30.29 -8.33 17.67
C ILE A 86 29.25 -9.13 16.90
N HIS A 87 28.22 -9.57 17.62
CA HIS A 87 27.09 -10.29 17.05
C HIS A 87 26.16 -9.35 16.30
N ARG A 88 25.56 -9.85 15.22
CA ARG A 88 24.57 -9.14 14.39
C ARG A 88 23.38 -8.62 15.22
N ASN A 89 22.97 -9.36 16.26
CA ASN A 89 21.86 -8.98 17.13
C ASN A 89 22.10 -7.68 17.92
N ILE A 90 23.35 -7.32 18.21
CA ILE A 90 23.68 -6.05 18.87
C ILE A 90 23.39 -4.88 17.93
N TRP A 91 23.77 -5.01 16.65
CA TRP A 91 23.48 -3.99 15.63
C TRP A 91 21.99 -3.85 15.38
N LEU A 92 21.26 -4.96 15.26
CA LEU A 92 19.81 -4.92 15.10
C LEU A 92 19.13 -4.22 16.29
N THR A 93 19.60 -4.47 17.52
CA THR A 93 19.09 -3.79 18.72
C THR A 93 19.39 -2.28 18.70
N ILE A 94 20.62 -1.87 18.36
CA ILE A 94 20.99 -0.44 18.27
C ILE A 94 20.12 0.27 17.24
N ILE A 95 19.95 -0.35 16.07
CA ILE A 95 19.12 0.17 14.99
C ILE A 95 17.66 0.31 15.43
N LEU A 96 17.11 -0.72 16.09
CA LEU A 96 15.75 -0.67 16.61
C LEU A 96 15.55 0.49 17.61
N VAL A 97 16.49 0.69 18.53
CA VAL A 97 16.43 1.77 19.53
C VAL A 97 16.47 3.16 18.88
N ILE A 98 17.23 3.33 17.79
CA ILE A 98 17.28 4.58 17.02
C ILE A 98 16.02 4.75 16.17
N ASN A 99 15.50 3.66 15.59
CA ASN A 99 14.34 3.73 14.71
C ASN A 99 13.03 4.00 15.44
N ILE A 100 12.89 3.61 16.70
CA ILE A 100 11.70 3.95 17.51
C ILE A 100 11.43 5.47 17.53
N PRO A 101 12.36 6.34 17.98
CA PRO A 101 12.11 7.79 17.97
C PRO A 101 11.99 8.37 16.56
N LEU A 102 12.76 7.88 15.58
CA LEU A 102 12.63 8.33 14.18
C LEU A 102 11.26 7.98 13.59
N PHE A 103 10.71 6.82 13.93
CA PHE A 103 9.38 6.41 13.51
C PHE A 103 8.31 7.39 14.01
N PHE A 104 8.39 7.86 15.26
CA PHE A 104 7.47 8.90 15.75
C PHE A 104 7.73 10.27 15.12
N PHE A 105 8.97 10.59 14.79
CA PHE A 105 9.31 11.88 14.16
C PHE A 105 8.79 11.99 12.73
N TYR A 106 8.94 10.94 11.92
CA TYR A 106 8.50 10.91 10.53
C TYR A 106 7.04 10.48 10.34
N CYS A 107 6.37 10.04 11.42
CA CYS A 107 4.95 9.67 11.44
C CYS A 107 4.50 8.80 10.24
N PRO A 108 5.22 7.71 9.87
CA PRO A 108 4.87 6.88 8.73
C PRO A 108 3.49 6.22 8.90
N LEU A 109 3.07 5.96 10.14
CA LEU A 109 1.73 5.46 10.45
C LEU A 109 0.63 6.42 10.00
N SER A 110 0.82 7.72 10.21
CA SER A 110 -0.13 8.75 9.75
C SER A 110 -0.27 8.70 8.23
N THR A 111 0.85 8.61 7.52
CA THR A 111 0.88 8.50 6.05
C THR A 111 0.12 7.27 5.56
N VAL A 112 0.34 6.10 6.18
CA VAL A 112 -0.37 4.87 5.81
C VAL A 112 -1.87 4.99 6.06
N VAL A 113 -2.29 5.55 7.20
CA VAL A 113 -3.71 5.78 7.51
C VAL A 113 -4.35 6.73 6.50
N TRP A 114 -3.67 7.82 6.13
CA TRP A 114 -4.15 8.75 5.11
C TRP A 114 -4.33 8.10 3.74
N VAL A 115 -3.35 7.30 3.31
CA VAL A 115 -3.43 6.55 2.05
C VAL A 115 -4.56 5.52 2.11
N ALA A 116 -4.73 4.82 3.22
CA ALA A 116 -5.82 3.84 3.39
C ALA A 116 -7.20 4.50 3.32
N ILE A 117 -7.40 5.63 3.99
CA ILE A 117 -8.67 6.38 3.95
C ILE A 117 -8.91 6.92 2.53
N LEU A 118 -7.92 7.56 1.92
CA LEU A 118 -8.07 8.15 0.59
C LEU A 118 -8.35 7.09 -0.47
N SER A 119 -7.63 5.96 -0.44
CA SER A 119 -7.90 4.83 -1.32
C SER A 119 -9.29 4.24 -1.07
N ALA A 120 -9.70 4.05 0.18
CA ALA A 120 -11.05 3.56 0.50
C ALA A 120 -12.16 4.48 -0.05
N VAL A 121 -11.99 5.79 0.05
CA VAL A 121 -12.94 6.77 -0.50
C VAL A 121 -12.98 6.70 -2.02
N ILE A 122 -11.83 6.73 -2.70
CA ILE A 122 -11.78 6.68 -4.18
C ILE A 122 -12.34 5.35 -4.70
N VAL A 123 -11.93 4.24 -4.10
CA VAL A 123 -12.44 2.90 -4.44
C VAL A 123 -13.93 2.81 -4.17
N GLY A 124 -14.42 3.31 -3.03
CA GLY A 124 -15.84 3.29 -2.68
C GLY A 124 -16.70 4.12 -3.63
N VAL A 125 -16.25 5.31 -4.00
CA VAL A 125 -16.92 6.16 -5.00
C VAL A 125 -16.95 5.46 -6.35
N HIS A 126 -15.80 4.99 -6.84
CA HIS A 126 -15.73 4.27 -8.11
C HIS A 126 -16.63 3.02 -8.13
N ALA A 127 -16.54 2.20 -7.09
CA ALA A 127 -17.27 0.94 -6.97
C ALA A 127 -18.78 1.14 -6.80
N SER A 128 -19.22 2.25 -6.20
CA SER A 128 -20.65 2.57 -6.06
C SER A 128 -21.27 3.18 -7.31
N MET A 129 -20.50 3.88 -8.13
CA MET A 129 -20.97 4.49 -9.36
C MET A 129 -20.98 3.52 -10.55
N MET A 130 -20.06 2.55 -10.56
CA MET A 130 -19.91 1.63 -11.69
C MET A 130 -21.02 0.58 -11.74
N ASP A 131 -21.79 0.55 -12.82
CA ASP A 131 -22.81 -0.47 -13.04
C ASP A 131 -22.20 -1.86 -13.26
N LYS A 132 -22.90 -2.88 -12.79
CA LYS A 132 -22.55 -4.28 -13.03
C LYS A 132 -22.63 -4.56 -14.54
N PRO A 133 -21.64 -5.25 -15.13
CA PRO A 133 -21.65 -5.55 -16.56
C PRO A 133 -22.85 -6.45 -16.90
N VAL A 134 -23.37 -6.34 -18.13
CA VAL A 134 -24.60 -7.02 -18.55
C VAL A 134 -24.45 -8.55 -18.45
N GLU A 135 -23.24 -9.06 -18.67
CA GLU A 135 -22.85 -10.46 -18.52
C GLU A 135 -23.07 -10.98 -17.09
N ALA A 136 -22.91 -10.11 -16.07
CA ALA A 136 -23.18 -10.48 -14.69
C ALA A 136 -24.68 -10.59 -14.39
N ALA A 137 -25.56 -9.93 -15.15
CA ALA A 137 -27.00 -10.12 -15.02
C ALA A 137 -27.44 -11.51 -15.50
N TYR A 138 -26.82 -12.02 -16.59
CA TYR A 138 -27.13 -13.34 -17.13
C TYR A 138 -26.58 -14.48 -16.27
N SER A 139 -25.41 -14.30 -15.64
CA SER A 139 -24.82 -15.31 -14.74
C SER A 139 -25.62 -15.57 -13.46
N ASN A 140 -26.50 -14.65 -13.05
CA ASN A 140 -27.36 -14.81 -11.86
C ASN A 140 -28.78 -15.33 -12.20
N ALA A 141 -29.08 -15.54 -13.50
CA ALA A 141 -30.39 -15.95 -13.99
C ALA A 141 -30.49 -17.47 -14.30
N VAL A 142 -29.45 -18.24 -13.94
CA VAL A 142 -29.37 -19.71 -14.03
C VAL A 142 -29.10 -20.25 -12.64
#